data_AF-A0A7W5EYQ3-F1
#
_entry.id   AF-A0A7W5EYQ3-F1
#
_cell.length_a   1.000
_cell.length_b   1.000
_cell.length_c   1.000
_cell.angle_alpha   90.00
_cell.angle_beta   90.00
_cell.angle_gamma   90.00
#
_symmetry.space_group_name_H-M   'P 1'
#
loop_
_entity.id
_entity.type
_entity.pdbx_description
1 polymer ?
#
loop_
_entity_poly.entity_id
_entity_poly.type
_entity_poly.pdbx_seq_one_letter_code
_entity_poly.pdbx_strand_id
1 'polypeptide(L)'
;MISELVPGGNLALPGGAVTVRVPGPFDVSALISDDSGKVGGDGDFVFYNQPAAPGAVLRGDTLTVDPATLRAGATRVTVAVSPAEPGTTLGRLPSPTLHVTDVGGRRLTRFTPPRPRQETVLLLAEFYRRGDRWKLRALGQGYADGLAGVARDFGVDVVDDPSAPEPGALDSGVRRAALAPAAGQARVSATRHRAATEPADRAAHSPGFPAFTPSALGPDGFVALVNSARSDAGSPPATLDARLASAAREHAAAMAMTGRLGVESRDGVSVYQRVTGAGYAYLTVGEHLVSGPRTPAEFVAYCLRTDIPRRTLLDPAFTHTGLAHVHDGPSGDTYWTALWARPFTPDGLAGTAAAVTDLTNRERARAGLPPLAVDPLLTSAAQAHSTDMVARAFYSHTAPDGSRPWDRAAAAGSTRRSIGENIACGQRSPADVVEGWMNSPGHRANILKPGFTHIGIGFAGGGRAGMYWTQLFGA
;
A
#
# COMPACT_ATOMS: atom_id res chain seq x y z
N MET A 1 22.54 -38.57 1.42
CA MET A 1 21.07 -38.47 1.34
C MET A 1 20.68 -37.00 1.36
N ILE A 2 19.86 -36.58 0.40
CA ILE A 2 19.37 -35.20 0.28
C ILE A 2 18.40 -34.97 1.45
N SER A 3 18.68 -34.01 2.33
CA SER A 3 17.75 -33.67 3.41
C SER A 3 16.68 -32.75 2.84
N GLU A 4 15.52 -33.32 2.49
CA GLU A 4 14.31 -32.56 2.23
C GLU A 4 13.65 -32.24 3.57
N LEU A 5 13.46 -30.96 3.86
CA LEU A 5 12.73 -30.55 5.06
C LEU A 5 11.23 -30.59 4.78
N VAL A 6 10.48 -31.00 5.78
CA VAL A 6 9.02 -30.84 5.85
C VAL A 6 8.69 -29.58 6.65
N PRO A 7 7.48 -29.00 6.54
CA PRO A 7 7.07 -27.89 7.40
C PRO A 7 7.31 -28.19 8.89
N GLY A 8 7.91 -27.25 9.62
CA GLY A 8 8.33 -27.43 11.02
C GLY A 8 9.62 -28.24 11.21
N GLY A 9 10.17 -28.85 10.15
CA GLY A 9 11.43 -29.59 10.17
C GLY A 9 12.62 -28.68 10.49
N ASN A 10 13.64 -29.23 11.16
CA ASN A 10 14.81 -28.47 11.59
C ASN A 10 16.12 -29.13 11.13
N LEU A 11 17.11 -28.33 10.78
CA LEU A 11 18.47 -28.75 10.42
C LEU A 11 19.48 -27.98 11.26
N ALA A 12 20.52 -28.65 11.77
CA ALA A 12 21.65 -27.96 12.39
C ALA A 12 22.59 -27.43 11.29
N LEU A 13 23.04 -26.18 11.39
CA LEU A 13 23.96 -25.60 10.41
C LEU A 13 25.41 -26.04 10.70
N PRO A 14 26.25 -26.24 9.67
CA PRO A 14 27.63 -26.67 9.82
C PRO A 14 28.60 -25.61 10.39
N GLY A 15 28.10 -24.42 10.74
CA GLY A 15 28.90 -23.25 11.12
C GLY A 15 29.38 -22.46 9.89
N GLY A 16 29.58 -21.15 10.06
CA GLY A 16 29.92 -20.23 8.96
C GLY A 16 28.73 -19.81 8.09
N ALA A 17 29.02 -19.10 7.01
CA ALA A 17 28.00 -18.55 6.11
C ALA A 17 27.27 -19.64 5.31
N VAL A 18 26.01 -19.37 4.99
CA VAL A 18 25.16 -20.21 4.15
C VAL A 18 24.50 -19.37 3.08
N THR A 19 24.18 -20.02 1.97
CA THR A 19 23.54 -19.35 0.83
C THR A 19 22.14 -19.90 0.65
N VAL A 20 21.19 -19.00 0.41
CA VAL A 20 19.79 -19.26 0.18
C VAL A 20 19.41 -18.76 -1.21
N ARG A 21 18.74 -19.61 -1.99
CA ARG A 21 18.16 -19.25 -3.29
C ARG A 21 16.73 -19.76 -3.39
N VAL A 22 15.88 -18.98 -4.03
CA VAL A 22 14.51 -19.37 -4.38
C VAL A 22 14.30 -19.11 -5.88
N PRO A 23 14.60 -20.08 -6.75
CA PRO A 23 14.47 -19.90 -8.19
C PRO A 23 13.01 -19.65 -8.61
N GLY A 24 12.82 -18.75 -9.56
CA GLY A 24 11.51 -18.42 -10.13
C GLY A 24 11.20 -16.92 -10.09
N PRO A 25 9.95 -16.53 -10.36
CA PRO A 25 9.52 -15.13 -10.37
C PRO A 25 9.25 -14.62 -8.95
N PHE A 26 10.24 -14.73 -8.06
CA PHE A 26 10.14 -14.34 -6.65
C PHE A 26 11.23 -13.36 -6.28
N ASP A 27 10.86 -12.38 -5.45
CA ASP A 27 11.81 -11.55 -4.71
C ASP A 27 12.07 -12.19 -3.35
N VAL A 28 13.36 -12.32 -3.00
CA VAL A 28 13.81 -12.82 -1.70
C VAL A 28 14.07 -11.65 -0.77
N SER A 29 13.58 -11.74 0.46
CA SER A 29 13.87 -10.80 1.53
C SER A 29 14.23 -11.51 2.84
N ALA A 30 14.89 -10.80 3.75
CA ALA A 30 15.27 -11.33 5.05
C ALA A 30 15.12 -10.32 6.17
N LEU A 31 14.61 -10.76 7.32
CA LEU A 31 14.46 -9.94 8.54
C LEU A 31 15.37 -10.47 9.65
N ILE A 32 16.21 -9.61 10.22
CA ILE A 32 17.10 -9.94 11.34
C ILE A 32 16.45 -9.51 12.65
N SER A 33 16.15 -10.46 13.52
CA SER A 33 15.43 -10.22 14.78
C SER A 33 16.18 -10.74 16.01
N ASP A 34 15.83 -10.18 17.17
CA ASP A 34 16.30 -10.61 18.48
C ASP A 34 15.39 -11.66 19.12
N ASP A 35 15.64 -12.00 20.39
CA ASP A 35 14.88 -13.02 21.13
C ASP A 35 13.41 -12.65 21.39
N SER A 36 13.05 -11.36 21.27
CA SER A 36 11.66 -10.92 21.32
C SER A 36 10.93 -11.12 19.97
N GLY A 37 11.66 -11.53 18.94
CA GLY A 37 11.15 -11.65 17.57
C GLY A 37 11.05 -10.31 16.84
N LYS A 38 11.67 -9.25 17.38
CA LYS A 38 11.61 -7.89 16.82
C LYS A 38 12.91 -7.53 16.12
N VAL A 39 12.81 -6.75 15.04
CA VAL A 39 13.98 -6.15 14.39
C VAL A 39 14.45 -4.92 15.18
N GLY A 40 15.72 -4.55 15.05
CA GLY A 40 16.31 -3.37 15.70
C GLY A 40 16.09 -2.05 14.95
N GLY A 41 15.56 -2.11 13.72
CA GLY A 41 15.24 -0.97 12.86
C GLY A 41 15.36 -1.32 11.37
N ASP A 42 15.21 -0.34 10.47
CA ASP A 42 15.20 -0.55 9.02
C ASP A 42 16.49 -1.23 8.52
N GLY A 43 17.64 -0.97 9.17
CA GLY A 43 18.94 -1.56 8.85
C GLY A 43 19.05 -3.08 9.05
N ASP A 44 18.05 -3.71 9.67
CA ASP A 44 17.95 -5.16 9.86
C ASP A 44 17.10 -5.86 8.79
N PHE A 45 16.59 -5.10 7.82
CA PHE A 45 15.80 -5.63 6.72
C PHE A 45 16.62 -5.71 5.43
N VAL A 46 16.61 -6.87 4.79
CA VAL A 46 17.31 -7.10 3.52
C VAL A 46 16.30 -7.41 2.43
N PHE A 47 16.31 -6.61 1.37
CA PHE A 47 15.43 -6.76 0.20
C PHE A 47 16.06 -6.07 -1.02
N TYR A 48 15.42 -6.12 -2.18
CA TYR A 48 16.04 -5.64 -3.43
C TYR A 48 16.54 -4.18 -3.37
N ASN A 49 15.86 -3.30 -2.62
CA ASN A 49 16.24 -1.89 -2.44
C ASN A 49 17.15 -1.64 -1.23
N GLN A 50 17.35 -2.63 -0.35
CA GLN A 50 18.34 -2.62 0.73
C GLN A 50 19.03 -3.97 0.76
N PRO A 51 20.00 -4.22 -0.14
CA PRO A 51 20.50 -5.57 -0.39
C PRO A 51 21.48 -6.06 0.68
N ALA A 52 21.72 -5.32 1.76
CA ALA A 52 22.68 -5.72 2.78
C ALA A 52 22.28 -5.22 4.18
N ALA A 53 22.54 -6.07 5.17
CA ALA A 53 22.56 -5.81 6.60
C ALA A 53 23.73 -6.57 7.23
N PRO A 54 24.22 -6.23 8.44
CA PRO A 54 25.25 -7.01 9.11
C PRO A 54 24.88 -8.49 9.19
N GLY A 55 25.71 -9.37 8.60
CA GLY A 55 25.49 -10.81 8.54
C GLY A 55 24.46 -11.31 7.51
N ALA A 56 23.89 -10.44 6.65
CA ALA A 56 23.00 -10.86 5.56
C ALA A 56 23.18 -9.98 4.31
N VAL A 57 23.43 -10.60 3.16
CA VAL A 57 23.64 -9.88 1.88
C VAL A 57 22.88 -10.57 0.75
N LEU A 58 22.03 -9.83 0.05
CA LEU A 58 21.31 -10.24 -1.15
C LEU A 58 22.04 -9.75 -2.40
N ARG A 59 22.42 -10.68 -3.29
CA ARG A 59 22.98 -10.37 -4.62
C ARG A 59 22.17 -11.10 -5.69
N GLY A 60 21.46 -10.34 -6.52
CA GLY A 60 20.49 -10.92 -7.44
C GLY A 60 19.42 -11.68 -6.66
N ASP A 61 19.24 -12.97 -6.97
CA ASP A 61 18.30 -13.90 -6.32
C ASP A 61 18.90 -14.72 -5.16
N THR A 62 20.12 -14.34 -4.74
CA THR A 62 20.94 -15.14 -3.83
C THR A 62 21.19 -14.39 -2.54
N LEU A 63 20.62 -14.89 -1.44
CA LEU A 63 20.80 -14.36 -0.09
C LEU A 63 21.90 -15.16 0.62
N THR A 64 22.99 -14.50 1.01
CA THR A 64 24.02 -15.06 1.87
C THR A 64 23.77 -14.62 3.31
N VAL A 65 23.71 -15.58 4.24
CA VAL A 65 23.56 -15.33 5.68
C VAL A 65 24.79 -15.86 6.40
N ASP A 66 25.49 -14.98 7.12
CA ASP A 66 26.60 -15.33 8.00
C ASP A 66 26.24 -15.02 9.45
N PRO A 67 25.83 -16.04 10.23
CA PRO A 67 25.41 -15.83 11.60
C PRO A 67 26.50 -15.27 12.53
N ALA A 68 27.79 -15.39 12.17
CA ALA A 68 28.89 -14.89 12.98
C ALA A 68 29.06 -13.35 12.88
N THR A 69 28.54 -12.74 11.83
CA THR A 69 28.68 -11.30 11.54
C THR A 69 27.36 -10.54 11.67
N LEU A 70 26.30 -11.21 12.16
CA LEU A 70 25.06 -10.55 12.57
C LEU A 70 25.34 -9.53 13.66
N ARG A 71 24.49 -8.50 13.74
CA ARG A 71 24.58 -7.50 14.80
C ARG A 71 24.48 -8.13 16.19
N ALA A 72 25.02 -7.43 17.19
CA ALA A 72 24.85 -7.83 18.59
C ALA A 72 23.35 -7.95 18.96
N GLY A 73 23.01 -9.02 19.67
CA GLY A 73 21.63 -9.31 20.09
C GLY A 73 20.74 -9.95 19.02
N ALA A 74 21.20 -10.11 17.77
CA ALA A 74 20.45 -10.87 16.78
C ALA A 74 20.47 -12.37 17.12
N THR A 75 19.29 -12.99 17.12
CA THR A 75 19.15 -14.42 17.42
C THR A 75 18.34 -15.16 16.36
N ARG A 76 17.78 -14.44 15.38
CA ARG A 76 17.02 -15.02 14.29
C ARG A 76 17.20 -14.24 12.98
N VAL A 77 17.17 -14.96 11.86
CA VAL A 77 17.06 -14.41 10.50
C VAL A 77 15.93 -15.13 9.77
N THR A 78 14.84 -14.43 9.47
CA THR A 78 13.67 -14.98 8.79
C THR A 78 13.77 -14.69 7.30
N VAL A 79 13.66 -15.72 6.45
CA VAL A 79 13.65 -15.60 5.00
C VAL A 79 12.21 -15.61 4.49
N ALA A 80 11.86 -14.57 3.74
CA ALA A 80 10.56 -14.40 3.12
C ALA A 80 10.68 -14.29 1.60
N VAL A 81 9.59 -14.64 0.90
CA VAL A 81 9.47 -14.42 -0.54
C VAL A 81 8.17 -13.73 -0.89
N SER A 82 8.24 -12.83 -1.87
CA SER A 82 7.09 -12.21 -2.54
C SER A 82 7.18 -12.47 -4.05
N PRO A 83 6.07 -12.35 -4.80
CA PRO A 83 6.11 -12.30 -6.26
C PRO A 83 6.97 -11.13 -6.75
N ALA A 84 7.82 -11.39 -7.74
CA ALA A 84 8.63 -10.34 -8.38
C ALA A 84 7.77 -9.36 -9.22
N GLU A 85 6.58 -9.80 -9.63
CA GLU A 85 5.58 -8.96 -10.29
C GLU A 85 4.55 -8.48 -9.26
N PRO A 86 4.51 -7.17 -8.95
CA PRO A 86 3.57 -6.60 -7.99
C PRO A 86 2.10 -6.94 -8.33
N GLY A 87 1.28 -7.21 -7.31
CA GLY A 87 -0.14 -7.55 -7.48
C GLY A 87 -0.42 -8.99 -7.92
N THR A 88 0.63 -9.80 -8.14
CA THR A 88 0.49 -11.25 -8.32
C THR A 88 0.30 -11.93 -6.97
N THR A 89 -0.55 -12.95 -6.88
CA THR A 89 -0.63 -13.84 -5.69
C THR A 89 0.28 -15.03 -5.88
N LEU A 90 0.94 -15.52 -4.82
CA LEU A 90 1.86 -16.66 -4.89
C LEU A 90 1.21 -17.94 -5.43
N GLY A 91 -0.11 -18.14 -5.27
CA GLY A 91 -0.79 -19.33 -5.83
C GLY A 91 -0.89 -19.38 -7.35
N ARG A 92 -0.70 -18.24 -8.04
CA ARG A 92 -0.60 -18.14 -9.51
C ARG A 92 0.80 -18.46 -10.02
N LEU A 93 1.78 -18.56 -9.14
CA LEU A 93 3.17 -18.87 -9.45
C LEU A 93 3.48 -20.35 -9.17
N PRO A 94 4.63 -20.89 -9.64
CA PRO A 94 5.13 -22.16 -9.16
C PRO A 94 5.29 -22.17 -7.63
N SER A 95 5.29 -23.34 -6.98
CA SER A 95 5.55 -23.37 -5.53
C SER A 95 7.00 -22.90 -5.26
N PRO A 96 7.21 -21.86 -4.44
CA PRO A 96 8.55 -21.34 -4.17
C PRO A 96 9.37 -22.42 -3.48
N THR A 97 10.50 -22.81 -4.08
CA THR A 97 11.36 -23.83 -3.49
C THR A 97 12.62 -23.17 -2.92
N LEU A 98 12.81 -23.30 -1.60
CA LEU A 98 14.02 -22.88 -0.91
C LEU A 98 15.16 -23.90 -1.16
N HIS A 99 16.30 -23.40 -1.60
CA HIS A 99 17.56 -24.15 -1.69
C HIS A 99 18.59 -23.54 -0.74
N VAL A 100 19.18 -24.37 0.12
CA VAL A 100 20.23 -23.92 1.07
C VAL A 100 21.53 -24.68 0.81
N THR A 101 22.63 -23.96 0.64
CA THR A 101 23.98 -24.50 0.43
C THR A 101 24.96 -23.95 1.46
N ASP A 102 26.07 -24.65 1.71
CA ASP A 102 27.23 -24.07 2.40
C ASP A 102 28.06 -23.19 1.46
N VAL A 103 29.09 -22.52 2.01
CA VAL A 103 30.05 -21.70 1.26
C VAL A 103 30.77 -22.43 0.13
N GLY A 104 30.89 -23.76 0.21
CA GLY A 104 31.48 -24.60 -0.82
C GLY A 104 30.50 -24.99 -1.92
N GLY A 105 29.26 -24.49 -1.89
CA GLY A 105 28.19 -24.81 -2.83
C GLY A 105 27.56 -26.19 -2.60
N ARG A 106 27.95 -26.91 -1.54
CA ARG A 106 27.34 -28.20 -1.21
C ARG A 106 25.96 -27.95 -0.63
N ARG A 107 24.96 -28.58 -1.25
CA ARG A 107 23.56 -28.47 -0.81
C ARG A 107 23.36 -29.08 0.57
N LEU A 108 22.90 -28.26 1.51
CA LEU A 108 22.55 -28.66 2.87
C LEU A 108 21.12 -29.18 2.93
N THR A 109 20.16 -28.45 2.33
CA THR A 109 18.75 -28.85 2.32
C THR A 109 17.95 -28.18 1.20
N ARG A 110 16.75 -28.69 0.98
CA ARG A 110 15.70 -28.12 0.14
C ARG A 110 14.39 -28.15 0.91
N PHE A 111 13.57 -27.11 0.75
CA PHE A 111 12.22 -27.07 1.29
C PHE A 111 11.26 -26.53 0.22
N THR A 112 10.19 -27.28 -0.04
CA THR A 112 9.06 -26.82 -0.84
C THR A 112 7.84 -26.75 0.09
N PRO A 113 7.29 -25.57 0.38
CA PRO A 113 6.10 -25.44 1.19
C PRO A 113 4.88 -25.98 0.43
N PRO A 114 3.77 -26.28 1.13
CA PRO A 114 2.48 -26.49 0.49
C PRO A 114 2.15 -25.35 -0.47
N ARG A 115 1.41 -25.67 -1.55
CA ARG A 115 1.11 -24.68 -2.60
C ARG A 115 0.39 -23.46 -1.98
N PRO A 116 0.96 -22.24 -2.10
CA PRO A 116 0.29 -21.02 -1.68
C PRO A 116 -1.03 -20.85 -2.44
N ARG A 117 -1.99 -20.17 -1.84
CA ARG A 117 -3.28 -19.84 -2.45
C ARG A 117 -3.32 -18.35 -2.76
N GLN A 118 -3.77 -17.53 -1.82
CA GLN A 118 -4.05 -16.12 -2.02
C GLN A 118 -2.93 -15.22 -1.48
N GLU A 119 -1.94 -15.79 -0.80
CA GLU A 119 -0.90 -15.07 -0.10
C GLU A 119 0.03 -14.33 -1.06
N THR A 120 0.48 -13.14 -0.65
CA THR A 120 1.39 -12.27 -1.42
C THR A 120 2.80 -12.25 -0.83
N VAL A 121 2.97 -12.74 0.40
CA VAL A 121 4.27 -13.05 1.01
C VAL A 121 4.23 -14.42 1.70
N LEU A 122 5.36 -15.13 1.70
CA LEU A 122 5.51 -16.43 2.34
C LEU A 122 6.83 -16.50 3.11
N LEU A 123 6.76 -16.79 4.41
CA LEU A 123 7.93 -17.11 5.23
C LEU A 123 8.35 -18.55 4.95
N LEU A 124 9.51 -18.71 4.33
CA LEU A 124 9.99 -20.03 3.92
C LEU A 124 10.75 -20.72 5.05
N ALA A 125 11.62 -20.00 5.73
CA ALA A 125 12.43 -20.56 6.78
C ALA A 125 12.96 -19.50 7.74
N GLU A 126 13.35 -19.93 8.92
CA GLU A 126 14.08 -19.12 9.90
C GLU A 126 15.40 -19.78 10.26
N PHE A 127 16.48 -19.00 10.24
CA PHE A 127 17.71 -19.34 10.92
C PHE A 127 17.57 -18.84 12.36
N TYR A 128 17.79 -19.69 13.35
CA TYR A 128 17.64 -19.32 14.75
C TYR A 128 18.77 -19.89 15.60
N ARG A 129 19.13 -19.15 16.64
CA ARG A 129 20.10 -19.58 17.64
C ARG A 129 19.42 -20.45 18.70
N ARG A 130 20.03 -21.60 19.02
CA ARG A 130 19.64 -22.45 20.16
C ARG A 130 20.89 -22.86 20.92
N GLY A 131 21.15 -22.20 22.05
CA GLY A 131 22.44 -22.27 22.73
C GLY A 131 23.53 -21.63 21.89
N ASP A 132 24.67 -22.31 21.72
CA ASP A 132 25.79 -21.81 20.91
C ASP A 132 25.77 -22.24 19.44
N ARG A 133 24.66 -22.83 18.99
CA ARG A 133 24.52 -23.33 17.62
C ARG A 133 23.37 -22.68 16.89
N TRP A 134 23.60 -22.40 15.62
CA TRP A 134 22.57 -21.96 14.69
C TRP A 134 21.89 -23.16 14.01
N LYS A 135 20.58 -23.03 13.85
CA LYS A 135 19.73 -24.03 13.22
C LYS A 135 18.86 -23.35 12.17
N LEU A 136 18.44 -24.12 11.18
CA LEU A 136 17.42 -23.75 10.21
C LEU A 136 16.12 -24.46 10.58
N ARG A 137 14.99 -23.76 10.51
CA ARG A 137 13.64 -24.36 10.55
C ARG A 137 12.88 -24.01 9.29
N ALA A 138 12.27 -25.00 8.66
CA ALA A 138 11.31 -24.78 7.59
C ALA A 138 9.96 -24.32 8.17
N LEU A 139 9.41 -23.24 7.63
CA LEU A 139 8.15 -22.66 8.09
C LEU A 139 7.03 -23.00 7.11
N GLY A 140 6.95 -22.29 5.98
CA GLY A 140 5.88 -22.41 5.01
C GLY A 140 4.61 -21.66 5.42
N GLN A 141 4.76 -20.54 6.14
CA GLN A 141 3.67 -19.72 6.64
C GLN A 141 3.42 -18.54 5.70
N GLY A 142 2.21 -18.46 5.14
CA GLY A 142 1.82 -17.42 4.18
C GLY A 142 1.13 -16.25 4.85
N TYR A 143 1.30 -15.07 4.25
CA TYR A 143 0.71 -13.80 4.67
C TYR A 143 -0.14 -13.26 3.52
N ALA A 144 -1.46 -13.21 3.74
CA ALA A 144 -2.40 -12.60 2.80
C ALA A 144 -2.18 -11.08 2.71
N ASP A 145 -1.90 -10.46 3.86
CA ASP A 145 -1.60 -9.02 4.03
C ASP A 145 -0.19 -8.61 3.55
N GLY A 146 0.50 -9.51 2.85
CA GLY A 146 1.78 -9.26 2.21
C GLY A 146 2.90 -8.87 3.16
N LEU A 147 3.84 -8.07 2.65
CA LEU A 147 5.06 -7.72 3.38
C LEU A 147 4.76 -6.84 4.60
N ALA A 148 3.64 -6.11 4.57
CA ALA A 148 3.18 -5.29 5.68
C ALA A 148 2.70 -6.14 6.87
N GLY A 149 1.97 -7.23 6.62
CA GLY A 149 1.62 -8.21 7.67
C GLY A 149 2.85 -8.84 8.31
N VAL A 150 3.87 -9.16 7.50
CA VAL A 150 5.17 -9.65 8.01
C VAL A 150 5.87 -8.57 8.83
N ALA A 151 5.94 -7.34 8.34
CA ALA A 151 6.60 -6.23 9.02
C ALA A 151 6.02 -5.99 10.43
N ARG A 152 4.70 -6.00 10.60
CA ARG A 152 4.04 -5.86 11.92
C ARG A 152 4.41 -6.95 12.90
N ASP A 153 4.35 -8.21 12.47
CA ASP A 153 4.67 -9.36 13.32
C ASP A 153 6.12 -9.27 13.82
N PHE A 154 7.04 -8.85 12.95
CA PHE A 154 8.47 -8.67 13.25
C PHE A 154 8.82 -7.30 13.86
N GLY A 155 7.84 -6.46 14.19
CA GLY A 155 8.08 -5.20 14.93
C GLY A 155 8.53 -4.01 14.11
N VAL A 156 8.35 -4.06 12.80
CA VAL A 156 8.52 -2.91 11.89
C VAL A 156 7.15 -2.25 11.74
N ASP A 157 7.05 -0.98 12.12
CA ASP A 157 5.82 -0.21 11.93
C ASP A 157 5.63 0.17 10.46
N VAL A 158 4.87 -0.66 9.75
CA VAL A 158 4.33 -0.36 8.42
C VAL A 158 2.88 0.08 8.58
N VAL A 159 2.58 1.31 8.15
CA VAL A 159 1.22 1.85 8.09
C VAL A 159 0.50 1.19 6.90
N ASP A 160 -0.60 0.47 7.13
CA ASP A 160 -1.42 -0.13 6.05
C ASP A 160 -2.51 0.81 5.54
N ASP A 161 -2.74 0.73 4.24
CA ASP A 161 -3.94 1.17 3.55
C ASP A 161 -4.88 -0.04 3.33
N PRO A 162 -6.18 0.03 3.66
CA PRO A 162 -7.07 -1.13 3.66
C PRO A 162 -7.82 -1.30 2.32
N SER A 163 -7.61 -2.44 1.64
CA SER A 163 -8.60 -3.09 0.75
C SER A 163 -8.15 -4.55 0.53
N ALA A 164 -8.91 -5.63 0.75
CA ALA A 164 -10.37 -5.82 0.76
C ALA A 164 -10.78 -7.05 1.61
N PRO A 165 -12.08 -7.20 1.98
CA PRO A 165 -12.62 -8.37 2.69
C PRO A 165 -13.03 -9.54 1.76
N GLU A 166 -13.01 -10.75 2.32
CA GLU A 166 -13.51 -12.02 1.76
C GLU A 166 -15.05 -12.09 1.67
N PRO A 167 -15.60 -13.06 0.91
CA PRO A 167 -16.80 -13.78 1.34
C PRO A 167 -16.54 -15.28 1.56
N GLY A 168 -16.89 -15.75 2.76
CA GLY A 168 -16.93 -17.15 3.15
C GLY A 168 -18.24 -17.88 2.79
N ALA A 169 -18.06 -19.17 2.53
CA ALA A 169 -18.87 -20.34 2.89
C ALA A 169 -20.40 -20.37 2.69
N LEU A 170 -20.84 -21.30 1.84
CA LEU A 170 -21.87 -22.28 2.20
C LEU A 170 -21.34 -23.70 2.00
N ASP A 171 -21.33 -24.41 3.14
CA ASP A 171 -21.43 -25.85 3.45
C ASP A 171 -22.15 -26.70 2.36
N SER A 172 -21.96 -27.99 2.10
CA SER A 172 -21.34 -29.14 2.77
C SER A 172 -21.19 -30.30 1.75
N GLY A 173 -20.33 -31.29 2.04
CA GLY A 173 -20.72 -32.70 1.89
C GLY A 173 -20.27 -33.48 0.66
N VAL A 174 -19.61 -34.60 0.91
CA VAL A 174 -18.86 -35.44 -0.03
C VAL A 174 -19.40 -36.88 -0.01
N ARG A 175 -19.31 -37.56 -1.19
CA ARG A 175 -19.16 -39.02 -1.47
C ARG A 175 -20.37 -39.95 -1.75
N ARG A 176 -20.36 -40.42 -3.01
CA ARG A 176 -20.33 -41.81 -3.55
C ARG A 176 -21.57 -42.76 -3.46
N ALA A 177 -22.02 -43.10 -4.68
CA ALA A 177 -22.07 -44.45 -5.31
C ALA A 177 -23.42 -45.16 -5.51
N ALA A 178 -23.64 -45.51 -6.80
CA ALA A 178 -24.27 -46.70 -7.38
C ALA A 178 -25.80 -46.92 -7.25
N LEU A 179 -26.51 -46.80 -8.39
CA LEU A 179 -27.12 -47.90 -9.17
C LEU A 179 -28.24 -47.35 -10.08
N ALA A 180 -28.19 -47.73 -11.37
CA ALA A 180 -29.27 -47.64 -12.35
C ALA A 180 -30.21 -48.88 -12.21
N PRO A 181 -31.28 -49.08 -13.01
CA PRO A 181 -31.73 -48.30 -14.17
C PRO A 181 -33.26 -48.13 -14.35
N ALA A 182 -33.60 -47.41 -15.43
CA ALA A 182 -34.62 -47.74 -16.44
C ALA A 182 -35.98 -47.00 -16.47
N ALA A 183 -36.26 -46.61 -17.72
CA ALA A 183 -37.54 -46.57 -18.44
C ALA A 183 -38.32 -45.23 -18.47
N GLY A 184 -38.66 -44.82 -19.69
CA GLY A 184 -39.69 -43.81 -19.95
C GLY A 184 -39.44 -42.93 -21.17
N GLN A 185 -39.50 -43.52 -22.36
CA GLN A 185 -39.61 -42.79 -23.63
C GLN A 185 -40.87 -41.90 -23.65
N ALA A 186 -40.79 -40.72 -24.27
CA ALA A 186 -41.57 -40.39 -25.48
C ALA A 186 -41.40 -38.91 -25.90
N ARG A 187 -41.02 -38.74 -27.17
CA ARG A 187 -41.16 -37.52 -27.98
C ARG A 187 -42.64 -37.16 -28.14
N VAL A 188 -42.98 -35.86 -28.22
CA VAL A 188 -43.76 -35.28 -29.35
C VAL A 188 -43.44 -33.77 -29.47
N SER A 189 -43.24 -33.32 -30.70
CA SER A 189 -42.97 -31.95 -31.14
C SER A 189 -44.25 -31.15 -31.46
N ALA A 190 -44.05 -29.83 -31.60
CA ALA A 190 -44.85 -28.86 -32.38
C ALA A 190 -46.16 -28.37 -31.69
N THR A 191 -46.60 -27.10 -31.78
CA THR A 191 -46.49 -26.11 -32.86
C THR A 191 -46.79 -24.70 -32.30
N ARG A 192 -46.29 -23.67 -32.99
CA ARG A 192 -46.57 -22.23 -32.79
C ARG A 192 -48.05 -21.85 -33.01
N HIS A 193 -48.55 -20.85 -32.28
CA HIS A 193 -49.28 -19.65 -32.77
C HIS A 193 -49.73 -18.79 -31.57
N ARG A 194 -49.26 -17.55 -31.43
CA ARG A 194 -49.74 -16.26 -32.01
C ARG A 194 -50.78 -15.57 -31.10
N ALA A 195 -50.50 -14.30 -30.84
CA ALA A 195 -51.10 -13.38 -29.89
C ALA A 195 -52.49 -12.83 -30.23
N ALA A 196 -53.18 -12.31 -29.19
CA ALA A 196 -54.18 -11.22 -29.19
C ALA A 196 -54.46 -10.86 -27.70
N THR A 197 -54.11 -9.66 -27.21
CA THR A 197 -54.99 -8.49 -26.86
C THR A 197 -56.22 -8.87 -26.00
N GLU A 198 -56.66 -8.23 -24.90
CA GLU A 198 -56.32 -7.06 -24.04
C GLU A 198 -57.43 -7.07 -22.90
N PRO A 199 -57.73 -6.01 -22.13
CA PRO A 199 -57.51 -5.80 -20.68
C PRO A 199 -58.74 -6.00 -19.75
N ALA A 200 -58.53 -5.98 -18.41
CA ALA A 200 -59.31 -5.19 -17.43
C ALA A 200 -58.99 -5.54 -15.96
N ASP A 201 -58.65 -4.48 -15.22
CA ASP A 201 -58.73 -4.20 -13.78
C ASP A 201 -59.25 -5.24 -12.77
N ARG A 202 -58.47 -5.37 -11.68
CA ARG A 202 -59.00 -5.17 -10.32
C ARG A 202 -57.90 -4.75 -9.35
N ALA A 203 -58.06 -3.54 -8.82
CA ALA A 203 -57.23 -2.90 -7.82
C ALA A 203 -57.33 -3.56 -6.44
N ALA A 204 -56.20 -3.58 -5.71
CA ALA A 204 -56.17 -3.58 -4.25
C ALA A 204 -55.01 -2.70 -3.77
N HIS A 205 -55.34 -1.80 -2.85
CA HIS A 205 -54.55 -0.67 -2.40
C HIS A 205 -53.42 -1.06 -1.41
N SER A 206 -52.31 -0.32 -1.45
CA SER A 206 -51.38 -0.10 -0.34
C SER A 206 -50.64 1.23 -0.54
N PRO A 207 -50.28 1.95 0.55
CA PRO A 207 -50.12 3.40 0.56
C PRO A 207 -48.86 3.89 -0.14
N GLY A 208 -49.01 5.01 -0.86
CA GLY A 208 -47.98 5.61 -1.70
C GLY A 208 -46.86 6.29 -0.91
N PHE A 209 -45.63 5.94 -1.27
CA PHE A 209 -44.47 6.82 -1.13
C PHE A 209 -44.52 7.86 -2.26
N PRO A 210 -44.10 9.12 -2.05
CA PRO A 210 -44.16 10.13 -3.08
C PRO A 210 -43.29 9.71 -4.27
N ALA A 211 -43.84 9.83 -5.47
CA ALA A 211 -43.13 9.61 -6.72
C ALA A 211 -41.93 10.56 -6.80
N PHE A 212 -40.73 9.99 -6.79
CA PHE A 212 -39.53 10.74 -7.15
C PHE A 212 -39.61 11.07 -8.64
N THR A 213 -39.95 12.32 -8.94
CA THR A 213 -39.54 12.96 -10.20
C THR A 213 -38.01 12.88 -10.28
N PRO A 214 -37.43 12.34 -11.36
CA PRO A 214 -35.98 12.34 -11.51
C PRO A 214 -35.52 13.80 -11.68
N SER A 215 -34.87 14.35 -10.66
CA SER A 215 -34.18 15.62 -10.83
C SER A 215 -32.92 15.37 -11.64
N ALA A 216 -32.89 15.97 -12.82
CA ALA A 216 -31.70 16.18 -13.63
C ALA A 216 -30.72 17.06 -12.84
N LEU A 217 -29.88 16.44 -12.01
CA LEU A 217 -28.78 17.13 -11.38
C LEU A 217 -27.54 16.97 -12.26
N GLY A 218 -27.16 18.05 -12.93
CA GLY A 218 -25.83 18.19 -13.51
C GLY A 218 -24.74 18.12 -12.43
N PRO A 219 -23.45 18.27 -12.82
CA PRO A 219 -22.31 18.19 -11.90
C PRO A 219 -22.44 19.05 -10.62
N ASP A 220 -23.24 20.12 -10.65
CA ASP A 220 -23.51 21.00 -9.51
C ASP A 220 -24.29 20.33 -8.36
N GLY A 221 -25.15 19.35 -8.65
CA GLY A 221 -25.95 18.67 -7.62
C GLY A 221 -25.15 17.70 -6.76
N PHE A 222 -24.11 17.08 -7.33
CA PHE A 222 -23.22 16.22 -6.56
C PHE A 222 -22.40 17.02 -5.55
N VAL A 223 -21.79 18.13 -6.00
CA VAL A 223 -20.94 18.96 -5.14
C VAL A 223 -21.76 19.56 -3.99
N ALA A 224 -23.02 19.92 -4.24
CA ALA A 224 -23.94 20.33 -3.19
C ALA A 224 -24.17 19.23 -2.13
N LEU A 225 -24.39 17.97 -2.55
CA LEU A 225 -24.56 16.84 -1.63
C LEU A 225 -23.31 16.56 -0.80
N VAL A 226 -22.13 16.59 -1.44
CA VAL A 226 -20.84 16.44 -0.75
C VAL A 226 -20.63 17.55 0.27
N ASN A 227 -20.86 18.81 -0.13
CA ASN A 227 -20.63 19.95 0.74
C ASN A 227 -21.65 20.03 1.89
N SER A 228 -22.87 19.53 1.71
CA SER A 228 -23.82 19.30 2.81
C SER A 228 -23.24 18.33 3.83
N ALA A 229 -22.79 17.15 3.39
CA ALA A 229 -22.20 16.15 4.27
C ALA A 229 -20.93 16.63 4.98
N ARG A 230 -20.09 17.41 4.29
CA ARG A 230 -18.89 18.02 4.87
C ARG A 230 -19.25 19.08 5.92
N SER A 231 -20.25 19.91 5.64
CA SER A 231 -20.75 20.91 6.58
C SER A 231 -21.30 20.27 7.86
N ASP A 232 -22.07 19.18 7.73
CA ASP A 232 -22.62 18.45 8.88
C ASP A 232 -21.52 17.85 9.77
N ALA A 233 -20.36 17.55 9.19
CA ALA A 233 -19.18 17.05 9.90
C ALA A 233 -18.20 18.15 10.38
N GLY A 234 -18.49 19.43 10.10
CA GLY A 234 -17.60 20.56 10.40
C GLY A 234 -16.39 20.69 9.47
N SER A 235 -16.40 20.03 8.32
CA SER A 235 -15.35 20.11 7.30
C SER A 235 -15.62 21.22 6.27
N PRO A 236 -14.58 21.92 5.78
CA PRO A 236 -14.74 22.98 4.79
C PRO A 236 -15.26 22.43 3.45
N PRO A 237 -16.01 23.22 2.67
CA PRO A 237 -16.53 22.78 1.38
C PRO A 237 -15.41 22.51 0.36
N ALA A 238 -15.64 21.56 -0.54
CA ALA A 238 -14.79 21.28 -1.69
C ALA A 238 -15.34 21.98 -2.96
N THR A 239 -14.43 22.42 -3.83
CA THR A 239 -14.74 23.08 -5.11
C THR A 239 -14.53 22.10 -6.27
N LEU A 240 -15.42 22.11 -7.27
CA LEU A 240 -15.23 21.29 -8.46
C LEU A 240 -14.04 21.79 -9.30
N ASP A 241 -13.14 20.90 -9.70
CA ASP A 241 -12.06 21.19 -10.65
C ASP A 241 -12.26 20.42 -11.96
N ALA A 242 -12.21 21.13 -13.09
CA ALA A 242 -12.47 20.57 -14.41
C ALA A 242 -11.43 19.53 -14.85
N ARG A 243 -10.17 19.64 -14.40
CA ARG A 243 -9.08 18.70 -14.72
C ARG A 243 -9.26 17.41 -13.94
N LEU A 244 -9.61 17.51 -12.65
CA LEU A 244 -10.00 16.33 -11.85
C LEU A 244 -11.22 15.65 -12.45
N ALA A 245 -12.24 16.41 -12.87
CA ALA A 245 -13.41 15.84 -13.54
C ALA A 245 -13.04 15.15 -14.87
N SER A 246 -12.05 15.67 -15.61
CA SER A 246 -11.54 15.02 -16.83
C SER A 246 -10.84 13.70 -16.53
N ALA A 247 -9.91 13.69 -15.58
CA ALA A 247 -9.22 12.49 -15.14
C ALA A 247 -10.20 11.43 -14.61
N ALA A 248 -11.21 11.86 -13.85
CA ALA A 248 -12.27 11.00 -13.36
C ALA A 248 -13.09 10.38 -14.50
N ARG A 249 -13.45 11.16 -15.54
CA ARG A 249 -14.20 10.66 -16.71
C ARG A 249 -13.41 9.59 -17.45
N GLU A 250 -12.14 9.86 -17.76
CA GLU A 250 -11.29 8.90 -18.47
C GLU A 250 -11.13 7.61 -17.67
N HIS A 251 -10.93 7.71 -16.36
CA HIS A 251 -10.77 6.54 -15.50
C HIS A 251 -12.08 5.75 -15.34
N ALA A 252 -13.22 6.44 -15.17
CA ALA A 252 -14.53 5.79 -15.11
C ALA A 252 -14.86 5.04 -16.41
N ALA A 253 -14.51 5.62 -17.57
CA ALA A 253 -14.67 4.97 -18.87
C ALA A 253 -13.78 3.72 -18.99
N ALA A 254 -12.52 3.80 -18.54
CA ALA A 254 -11.61 2.66 -18.56
C ALA A 254 -12.06 1.52 -17.62
N MET A 255 -12.63 1.84 -16.46
CA MET A 255 -13.25 0.85 -15.57
C MET A 255 -14.48 0.21 -16.22
N ALA A 256 -15.38 1.03 -16.80
CA ALA A 256 -16.59 0.55 -17.46
C ALA A 256 -16.27 -0.39 -18.64
N MET A 257 -15.30 -0.03 -19.49
CA MET A 257 -14.86 -0.87 -20.62
C MET A 257 -14.36 -2.26 -20.21
N THR A 258 -13.88 -2.41 -18.98
CA THR A 258 -13.26 -3.65 -18.50
C THR A 258 -14.09 -4.37 -17.45
N GLY A 259 -15.16 -3.75 -16.96
CA GLY A 259 -15.98 -4.27 -15.86
C GLY A 259 -15.22 -4.43 -14.54
N ARG A 260 -14.13 -3.67 -14.32
CA ARG A 260 -13.24 -3.85 -13.17
C ARG A 260 -12.92 -2.51 -12.50
N LEU A 261 -13.11 -2.46 -11.18
CA LEU A 261 -12.63 -1.37 -10.34
C LEU A 261 -11.14 -1.54 -10.05
N GLY A 262 -10.39 -0.45 -10.07
CA GLY A 262 -8.98 -0.45 -9.68
C GLY A 262 -8.29 0.87 -9.97
N VAL A 263 -7.32 1.23 -9.11
CA VAL A 263 -6.49 2.44 -9.24
C VAL A 263 -5.74 2.46 -10.56
N GLU A 264 -5.32 1.29 -11.05
CA GLU A 264 -4.74 1.12 -12.38
C GLU A 264 -5.76 0.43 -13.30
N SER A 265 -6.04 1.07 -14.42
CA SER A 265 -6.86 0.49 -15.49
C SER A 265 -6.04 -0.46 -16.35
N ARG A 266 -6.69 -1.32 -17.14
CA ARG A 266 -6.02 -2.34 -17.98
C ARG A 266 -5.04 -1.78 -19.01
N ASP A 267 -5.14 -0.49 -19.33
CA ASP A 267 -4.19 0.22 -20.17
C ASP A 267 -2.87 0.56 -19.46
N GLY A 268 -2.70 0.15 -18.21
CA GLY A 268 -1.50 0.40 -17.41
C GLY A 268 -1.39 1.83 -16.89
N VAL A 269 -2.47 2.62 -17.02
CA VAL A 269 -2.51 4.02 -16.59
C VAL A 269 -3.31 4.12 -15.29
N SER A 270 -2.64 4.58 -14.24
CA SER A 270 -3.27 4.81 -12.95
C SER A 270 -4.12 6.08 -12.93
N VAL A 271 -5.11 6.12 -12.04
CA VAL A 271 -5.93 7.31 -11.81
C VAL A 271 -5.07 8.53 -11.45
N TYR A 272 -3.96 8.33 -10.74
CA TYR A 272 -3.00 9.38 -10.41
C TYR A 272 -2.24 9.89 -11.63
N GLN A 273 -1.84 9.00 -12.54
CA GLN A 273 -1.25 9.38 -13.83
C GLN A 273 -2.24 10.13 -14.71
N ARG A 274 -3.54 9.83 -14.62
CA ARG A 274 -4.59 10.60 -15.32
C ARG A 274 -4.78 11.99 -14.70
N VAL A 275 -4.70 12.11 -13.38
CA VAL A 275 -4.76 13.41 -12.69
C VAL A 275 -3.60 14.31 -13.12
N THR A 276 -2.37 13.79 -13.10
CA THR A 276 -1.20 14.55 -13.56
C THR A 276 -1.23 14.79 -15.07
N GLY A 277 -1.65 13.81 -15.86
CA GLY A 277 -1.85 13.92 -17.31
C GLY A 277 -2.90 14.96 -17.71
N ALA A 278 -3.94 15.16 -16.89
CA ALA A 278 -4.92 16.22 -17.04
C ALA A 278 -4.40 17.61 -16.61
N GLY A 279 -3.12 17.71 -16.21
CA GLY A 279 -2.49 18.97 -15.79
C GLY A 279 -2.89 19.42 -14.38
N TYR A 280 -3.35 18.51 -13.53
CA TYR A 280 -3.64 18.79 -12.13
C TYR A 280 -2.48 18.36 -11.24
N ALA A 281 -1.68 19.33 -10.79
CA ALA A 281 -0.68 19.10 -9.75
C ALA A 281 -1.35 19.12 -8.37
N TYR A 282 -1.05 18.13 -7.52
CA TYR A 282 -1.69 17.96 -6.21
C TYR A 282 -0.68 17.76 -5.08
N LEU A 283 -1.02 18.23 -3.88
CA LEU A 283 -0.29 17.94 -2.62
C LEU A 283 -0.77 16.66 -1.97
N THR A 284 -2.01 16.28 -2.24
CA THR A 284 -2.60 15.01 -1.84
C THR A 284 -3.78 14.76 -2.76
N VAL A 285 -4.02 13.50 -3.08
CA VAL A 285 -5.17 13.06 -3.84
C VAL A 285 -5.68 11.79 -3.18
N GLY A 286 -6.99 11.70 -3.00
CA GLY A 286 -7.70 10.49 -2.62
C GLY A 286 -8.77 10.19 -3.66
N GLU A 287 -9.23 8.95 -3.68
CA GLU A 287 -10.19 8.49 -4.66
C GLU A 287 -11.29 7.64 -4.06
N HIS A 288 -12.44 7.63 -4.73
CA HIS A 288 -13.47 6.63 -4.58
C HIS A 288 -13.74 6.03 -5.96
N LEU A 289 -13.44 4.73 -6.08
CA LEU A 289 -13.69 3.93 -7.27
C LEU A 289 -14.81 2.94 -6.92
N VAL A 290 -16.02 3.19 -7.42
CA VAL A 290 -17.22 2.51 -6.95
C VAL A 290 -18.07 2.07 -8.13
N SER A 291 -18.58 0.85 -8.11
CA SER A 291 -19.67 0.42 -8.99
C SER A 291 -20.96 0.24 -8.20
N GLY A 292 -22.10 0.53 -8.83
CA GLY A 292 -23.41 0.20 -8.28
C GLY A 292 -24.34 1.38 -7.96
N PRO A 293 -23.89 2.46 -7.27
CA PRO A 293 -24.74 3.62 -7.05
C PRO A 293 -25.33 4.13 -8.36
N ARG A 294 -26.62 4.39 -8.40
CA ARG A 294 -27.31 4.85 -9.62
C ARG A 294 -27.44 6.36 -9.65
N THR A 295 -27.31 7.01 -8.50
CA THR A 295 -27.44 8.44 -8.34
C THR A 295 -26.30 9.04 -7.51
N PRO A 296 -26.01 10.34 -7.67
CA PRO A 296 -25.05 11.05 -6.81
C PRO A 296 -25.38 10.95 -5.31
N ALA A 297 -26.67 10.95 -4.95
CA ALA A 297 -27.11 10.81 -3.57
C ALA A 297 -26.80 9.41 -2.99
N GLU A 298 -27.05 8.37 -3.77
CA GLU A 298 -26.66 6.99 -3.39
C GLU A 298 -25.15 6.85 -3.26
N PHE A 299 -24.37 7.50 -4.12
CA PHE A 299 -22.92 7.50 -4.05
C PHE A 299 -22.42 8.18 -2.76
N VAL A 300 -22.94 9.37 -2.41
CA VAL A 300 -22.54 10.06 -1.16
C VAL A 300 -22.94 9.22 0.06
N ALA A 301 -24.14 8.66 0.07
CA ALA A 301 -24.58 7.75 1.14
C ALA A 301 -23.67 6.51 1.25
N TYR A 302 -23.22 5.96 0.11
CA TYR A 302 -22.25 4.87 0.07
C TYR A 302 -20.92 5.27 0.72
N CYS A 303 -20.35 6.42 0.37
CA CYS A 303 -19.11 6.91 0.98
C CYS A 303 -19.23 7.12 2.50
N LEU A 304 -20.39 7.58 2.98
CA LEU A 304 -20.57 7.86 4.41
C LEU A 304 -20.78 6.59 5.27
N ARG A 305 -21.11 5.45 4.67
CA ARG A 305 -21.38 4.20 5.41
C ARG A 305 -20.17 3.65 6.15
N THR A 306 -19.01 3.60 5.51
CA THR A 306 -17.81 2.89 6.04
C THR A 306 -16.71 3.87 6.41
N ASP A 307 -15.94 3.57 7.46
CA ASP A 307 -14.98 4.50 8.07
C ASP A 307 -13.95 5.06 7.08
N ILE A 308 -13.42 4.22 6.19
CA ILE A 308 -12.35 4.61 5.26
C ILE A 308 -12.86 5.59 4.19
N PRO A 309 -13.88 5.26 3.37
CA PRO A 309 -14.49 6.22 2.46
C PRO A 309 -15.02 7.50 3.11
N ARG A 310 -15.57 7.38 4.33
CA ARG A 310 -16.09 8.52 5.09
C ARG A 310 -14.97 9.49 5.46
N ARG A 311 -13.84 8.97 5.96
CA ARG A 311 -12.65 9.79 6.28
C ARG A 311 -12.19 10.57 5.05
N THR A 312 -12.06 9.92 3.89
CA THR A 312 -11.64 10.59 2.65
C THR A 312 -12.65 11.66 2.22
N LEU A 313 -13.95 11.37 2.19
CA LEU A 313 -14.98 12.35 1.77
C LEU A 313 -15.03 13.57 2.69
N LEU A 314 -14.81 13.37 3.99
CA LEU A 314 -14.88 14.42 5.01
C LEU A 314 -13.52 15.06 5.33
N ASP A 315 -12.42 14.62 4.71
CA ASP A 315 -11.09 15.12 5.07
C ASP A 315 -11.00 16.62 4.75
N PRO A 316 -10.72 17.49 5.75
CA PRO A 316 -10.57 18.92 5.53
C PRO A 316 -9.37 19.27 4.63
N ALA A 317 -8.41 18.36 4.45
CA ALA A 317 -7.27 18.56 3.55
C ALA A 317 -7.70 18.61 2.08
N PHE A 318 -8.79 17.96 1.68
CA PHE A 318 -9.27 18.02 0.30
C PHE A 318 -10.13 19.26 0.08
N THR A 319 -9.63 20.17 -0.75
CA THR A 319 -10.32 21.43 -1.08
C THR A 319 -10.91 21.42 -2.48
N HIS A 320 -10.44 20.55 -3.37
CA HIS A 320 -10.95 20.36 -4.72
C HIS A 320 -11.50 18.95 -4.91
N THR A 321 -12.46 18.81 -5.82
CA THR A 321 -13.02 17.51 -6.20
C THR A 321 -13.28 17.41 -7.70
N GLY A 322 -13.26 16.20 -8.25
CA GLY A 322 -13.77 15.89 -9.58
C GLY A 322 -14.51 14.56 -9.55
N LEU A 323 -15.69 14.51 -10.17
CA LEU A 323 -16.49 13.29 -10.26
C LEU A 323 -16.84 13.00 -11.72
N ALA A 324 -16.85 11.72 -12.05
CA ALA A 324 -17.51 11.22 -13.24
C ALA A 324 -18.13 9.86 -12.98
N HIS A 325 -19.13 9.52 -13.79
CA HIS A 325 -19.61 8.16 -13.90
C HIS A 325 -19.86 7.75 -15.34
N VAL A 326 -19.76 6.46 -15.61
CA VAL A 326 -20.06 5.84 -16.90
C VAL A 326 -20.98 4.65 -16.68
N HIS A 327 -22.08 4.62 -17.44
CA HIS A 327 -23.01 3.49 -17.44
C HIS A 327 -22.54 2.44 -18.45
N ASP A 328 -22.35 1.21 -18.00
CA ASP A 328 -22.00 0.08 -18.87
C ASP A 328 -23.29 -0.63 -19.34
N GLY A 329 -23.71 -0.33 -20.57
CA GLY A 329 -24.95 -0.87 -21.15
C GLY A 329 -25.10 -2.41 -21.16
N PRO A 330 -24.03 -3.19 -21.37
CA PRO A 330 -24.05 -4.65 -21.28
C PRO A 330 -24.26 -5.24 -19.88
N SER A 331 -23.68 -4.66 -18.83
CA SER A 331 -23.82 -5.16 -17.44
C SER A 331 -24.94 -4.46 -16.66
N GLY A 332 -25.35 -3.26 -17.08
CA GLY A 332 -26.27 -2.40 -16.34
C GLY A 332 -25.62 -1.66 -15.16
N ASP A 333 -24.32 -1.85 -14.94
CA ASP A 333 -23.59 -1.24 -13.85
C ASP A 333 -23.22 0.22 -14.16
N THR A 334 -23.07 1.02 -13.10
CA THR A 334 -22.57 2.39 -13.18
C THR A 334 -21.23 2.47 -12.46
N TYR A 335 -20.19 2.88 -13.16
CA TYR A 335 -18.83 3.02 -12.64
C TYR A 335 -18.55 4.47 -12.32
N TRP A 336 -18.26 4.76 -11.05
CA TRP A 336 -17.96 6.08 -10.53
C TRP A 336 -16.47 6.21 -10.23
N THR A 337 -15.92 7.35 -10.62
CA THR A 337 -14.63 7.85 -10.12
C THR A 337 -14.89 9.19 -9.45
N ALA A 338 -14.67 9.28 -8.14
CA ALA A 338 -14.55 10.56 -7.44
C ALA A 338 -13.11 10.78 -7.01
N LEU A 339 -12.61 11.98 -7.25
CA LEU A 339 -11.29 12.42 -6.88
C LEU A 339 -11.42 13.56 -5.89
N TRP A 340 -10.62 13.51 -4.84
CA TRP A 340 -10.52 14.52 -3.80
C TRP A 340 -9.09 14.96 -3.81
N ALA A 341 -8.83 16.24 -3.99
CA ALA A 341 -7.47 16.70 -4.08
C ALA A 341 -7.27 18.00 -3.33
N ARG A 342 -6.06 18.15 -2.81
CA ARG A 342 -5.54 19.46 -2.43
C ARG A 342 -4.63 19.93 -3.56
N PRO A 343 -4.90 21.08 -4.19
CA PRO A 343 -4.07 21.56 -5.28
C PRO A 343 -2.64 21.82 -4.79
N PHE A 344 -1.68 21.56 -5.66
CA PHE A 344 -0.29 21.97 -5.49
C PHE A 344 -0.19 23.47 -5.74
N THR A 345 -0.47 24.24 -4.70
CA THR A 345 -0.25 25.70 -4.67
C THR A 345 0.96 26.03 -3.80
N PRO A 346 1.66 27.14 -4.06
CA PRO A 346 2.70 27.64 -3.18
C PRO A 346 2.23 27.79 -1.72
N ASP A 347 1.00 28.27 -1.51
CA ASP A 347 0.40 28.41 -0.18
C ASP A 347 0.13 27.05 0.49
N GLY A 348 -0.34 26.07 -0.28
CA GLY A 348 -0.57 24.71 0.21
C GLY A 348 0.74 23.98 0.53
N LEU A 349 1.80 24.22 -0.24
CA LEU A 349 3.16 23.75 0.05
C LEU A 349 3.64 24.29 1.40
N ALA A 350 3.58 25.62 1.55
CA ALA A 350 3.97 26.30 2.78
C ALA A 350 3.15 25.83 3.99
N GLY A 351 1.83 25.71 3.85
CA GLY A 351 0.95 25.22 4.92
C GLY A 351 1.22 23.77 5.32
N THR A 352 1.59 22.90 4.37
CA THR A 352 1.92 21.49 4.66
C THR A 352 3.25 21.37 5.37
N ALA A 353 4.28 22.06 4.90
CA ALA A 353 5.59 22.10 5.55
C ALA A 353 5.48 22.68 6.97
N ALA A 354 4.67 23.74 7.15
CA ALA A 354 4.36 24.30 8.46
C ALA A 354 3.67 23.27 9.36
N ALA A 355 2.66 22.56 8.87
CA ALA A 355 1.96 21.54 9.66
C ALA A 355 2.89 20.40 10.12
N VAL A 356 3.78 19.90 9.25
CA VAL A 356 4.79 18.90 9.61
C VAL A 356 5.75 19.44 10.68
N THR A 357 6.20 20.68 10.53
CA THR A 357 7.07 21.35 11.50
C THR A 357 6.38 21.50 12.86
N ASP A 358 5.13 21.94 12.88
CA ASP A 358 4.35 22.13 14.10
C ASP A 358 4.09 20.81 14.83
N LEU A 359 3.73 19.75 14.09
CA LEU A 359 3.58 18.40 14.62
C LEU A 359 4.89 17.90 15.23
N THR A 360 6.00 18.06 14.52
CA THR A 360 7.34 17.69 15.00
C THR A 360 7.69 18.45 16.28
N ASN A 361 7.42 19.75 16.32
CA ASN A 361 7.67 20.59 17.49
C ASN A 361 6.76 20.26 18.68
N ARG A 362 5.54 19.76 18.46
CA ARG A 362 4.69 19.23 19.54
C ARG A 362 5.31 17.98 20.17
N GLU A 363 5.88 17.08 19.37
CA GLU A 363 6.58 15.90 19.91
C GLU A 363 7.83 16.29 20.71
N ARG A 364 8.59 17.28 20.23
CA ARG A 364 9.71 17.85 20.98
C ARG A 364 9.28 18.51 22.28
N ALA A 365 8.19 19.28 22.27
CA ALA A 365 7.64 19.90 23.47
C ALA A 365 7.21 18.85 24.51
N ARG A 366 6.58 17.75 24.08
CA ARG A 366 6.25 16.61 24.96
C ARG A 366 7.48 15.96 25.59
N ALA A 367 8.62 16.01 24.89
CA ALA A 367 9.91 15.54 25.40
C ALA A 367 10.71 16.61 26.18
N GLY A 368 10.15 17.80 26.41
CA GLY A 368 10.82 18.90 27.12
C GLY A 368 11.95 19.58 26.33
N LEU A 369 11.93 19.45 25.00
CA LEU A 369 12.94 20.03 24.10
C LEU A 369 12.47 21.35 23.48
N PRO A 370 13.39 22.29 23.18
CA PRO A 370 13.05 23.51 22.47
C PRO A 370 12.56 23.21 21.05
N PRO A 371 11.63 24.04 20.51
CA PRO A 371 11.16 23.88 19.15
C PRO A 371 12.29 24.13 18.14
N LEU A 372 12.23 23.43 17.02
CA LEU A 372 13.09 23.64 15.87
C LEU A 372 12.62 24.87 15.09
N ALA A 373 13.57 25.71 14.69
CA ALA A 373 13.34 26.84 13.81
C ALA A 373 13.38 26.40 12.34
N VAL A 374 12.45 26.87 11.50
CA VAL A 374 12.49 26.58 10.07
C VAL A 374 13.71 27.27 9.44
N ASP A 375 14.50 26.50 8.69
CA ASP A 375 15.66 26.98 7.94
C ASP A 375 15.37 26.88 6.43
N PRO A 376 15.29 28.02 5.70
CA PRO A 376 14.98 28.02 4.27
C PRO A 376 15.98 27.23 3.41
N LEU A 377 17.25 27.17 3.80
CA LEU A 377 18.28 26.47 3.04
C LEU A 377 18.13 24.96 3.21
N LEU A 378 17.84 24.49 4.42
CA LEU A 378 17.50 23.08 4.67
C LEU A 378 16.19 22.69 3.98
N THR A 379 15.21 23.60 3.94
CA THR A 379 13.93 23.40 3.24
C THR A 379 14.17 23.21 1.74
N SER A 380 14.99 24.06 1.12
CA SER A 380 15.36 23.93 -0.29
C SER A 380 16.04 22.59 -0.57
N ALA A 381 16.96 22.16 0.28
CA ALA A 381 17.65 20.88 0.13
C ALA A 381 16.69 19.68 0.27
N ALA A 382 15.81 19.69 1.26
CA ALA A 382 14.81 18.64 1.49
C ALA A 382 13.81 18.55 0.33
N GLN A 383 13.35 19.69 -0.18
CA GLN A 383 12.40 19.75 -1.30
C GLN A 383 13.03 19.20 -2.58
N ALA A 384 14.26 19.60 -2.88
CA ALA A 384 14.99 19.08 -4.04
C ALA A 384 15.13 17.56 -3.99
N HIS A 385 15.44 17.00 -2.81
CA HIS A 385 15.57 15.55 -2.64
C HIS A 385 14.24 14.80 -2.84
N SER A 386 13.14 15.31 -2.30
CA SER A 386 11.82 14.71 -2.52
C SER A 386 11.40 14.73 -4.00
N THR A 387 11.60 15.86 -4.68
CA THR A 387 11.34 15.98 -6.12
C THR A 387 12.20 15.02 -6.93
N ASP A 388 13.46 14.85 -6.53
CA ASP A 388 14.41 13.99 -7.20
C ASP A 388 14.08 12.50 -7.02
N MET A 389 13.68 12.08 -5.82
CA MET A 389 13.17 10.72 -5.55
C MET A 389 11.99 10.36 -6.45
N VAL A 390 11.08 11.31 -6.69
CA VAL A 390 9.98 11.14 -7.64
C VAL A 390 10.49 11.07 -9.08
N ALA A 391 11.31 12.04 -9.50
CA ALA A 391 11.75 12.18 -10.90
C ALA A 391 12.61 11.01 -11.37
N ARG A 392 13.49 10.49 -10.51
CA ARG A 392 14.40 9.39 -10.81
C ARG A 392 13.92 8.04 -10.26
N ALA A 393 12.70 7.99 -9.71
CA ALA A 393 12.05 6.78 -9.20
C ALA A 393 12.92 5.96 -8.22
N PHE A 394 13.50 6.62 -7.22
CA PHE A 394 14.30 5.97 -6.17
C PHE A 394 13.82 6.39 -4.77
N TYR A 395 14.24 5.62 -3.75
CA TYR A 395 13.97 5.93 -2.35
C TYR A 395 15.21 5.61 -1.52
N SER A 396 15.98 6.63 -1.15
CA SER A 396 17.25 6.49 -0.44
C SER A 396 17.70 7.83 0.12
N HIS A 397 18.43 7.81 1.23
CA HIS A 397 19.12 8.99 1.78
C HIS A 397 20.24 9.49 0.84
N THR A 398 20.89 8.56 0.15
CA THR A 398 21.93 8.85 -0.85
C THR A 398 21.28 8.87 -2.23
N ALA A 399 21.40 9.97 -2.94
CA ALA A 399 20.86 10.07 -4.29
C ALA A 399 21.72 9.24 -5.28
N PRO A 400 21.20 8.86 -6.46
CA PRO A 400 21.94 8.05 -7.44
C PRO A 400 23.25 8.67 -7.97
N ASP A 401 23.43 9.98 -7.82
CA ASP A 401 24.70 10.68 -8.09
C ASP A 401 25.72 10.58 -6.94
N GLY A 402 25.36 9.90 -5.85
CA GLY A 402 26.19 9.72 -4.66
C GLY A 402 26.05 10.81 -3.60
N SER A 403 25.27 11.88 -3.85
CA SER A 403 25.08 12.96 -2.87
C SER A 403 24.33 12.49 -1.63
N ARG A 404 24.85 12.87 -0.45
CA ARG A 404 24.27 12.57 0.86
C ARG A 404 23.58 13.81 1.44
N PRO A 405 22.81 13.68 2.54
CA PRO A 405 22.01 14.79 3.07
C PRO A 405 22.81 16.06 3.38
N TRP A 406 24.03 15.92 3.90
CA TRP A 406 24.93 17.06 4.17
C TRP A 406 25.52 17.67 2.91
N ASP A 407 25.78 16.88 1.87
CA ASP A 407 26.25 17.38 0.59
C ASP A 407 25.15 18.26 -0.06
N ARG A 408 23.89 17.79 0.01
CA ARG A 408 22.72 18.56 -0.45
C ARG A 408 22.48 19.82 0.37
N ALA A 409 22.60 19.74 1.70
CA ALA A 409 22.50 20.92 2.57
C ALA A 409 23.57 21.97 2.25
N ALA A 410 24.82 21.54 2.06
CA ALA A 410 25.93 22.42 1.70
C ALA A 410 25.76 23.03 0.29
N ALA A 411 25.28 22.24 -0.68
CA ALA A 411 24.97 22.73 -2.03
C ALA A 411 23.84 23.77 -2.02
N ALA A 412 22.89 23.66 -1.09
CA ALA A 412 21.88 24.68 -0.83
C ALA A 412 22.42 25.89 -0.04
N GLY A 413 23.70 25.92 0.32
CA GLY A 413 24.35 27.04 1.04
C GLY A 413 24.27 26.97 2.56
N SER A 414 23.79 25.86 3.13
CA SER A 414 23.71 25.70 4.59
C SER A 414 25.10 25.63 5.23
N THR A 415 25.30 26.35 6.32
CA THR A 415 26.55 26.38 7.10
C THR A 415 26.48 25.51 8.37
N ARG A 416 25.39 24.76 8.55
CA ARG A 416 25.17 23.87 9.71
C ARG A 416 26.21 22.76 9.74
N ARG A 417 26.73 22.46 10.92
CA ARG A 417 27.83 21.50 11.10
C ARG A 417 27.34 20.08 11.34
N SER A 418 26.13 19.93 11.86
CA SER A 418 25.47 18.65 12.00
C SER A 418 24.19 18.63 11.18
N ILE A 419 24.07 17.62 10.32
CA ILE A 419 22.88 17.38 9.50
C ILE A 419 22.32 16.00 9.86
N GLY A 420 21.00 15.91 10.02
CA GLY A 420 20.26 14.65 10.13
C GLY A 420 19.13 14.63 9.10
N GLU A 421 18.69 13.44 8.70
CA GLU A 421 17.59 13.30 7.73
C GLU A 421 16.66 12.16 8.14
N ASN A 422 15.36 12.42 8.00
CA ASN A 422 14.33 11.40 7.91
C ASN A 422 13.71 11.46 6.51
N ILE A 423 13.42 10.32 5.91
CA ILE A 423 12.66 10.22 4.66
C ILE A 423 11.44 9.31 4.88
N ALA A 424 10.40 9.49 4.08
CA ALA A 424 9.23 8.62 4.08
C ALA A 424 8.58 8.60 2.69
N CYS A 425 7.80 7.57 2.39
CA CYS A 425 6.92 7.56 1.23
C CYS A 425 5.62 6.80 1.51
N GLY A 426 4.55 7.15 0.81
CA GLY A 426 3.21 6.56 0.95
C GLY A 426 2.27 7.29 1.92
N GLN A 427 2.79 8.06 2.89
CA GLN A 427 1.95 8.79 3.83
C GLN A 427 1.22 9.94 3.14
N ARG A 428 -0.07 10.10 3.46
CA ARG A 428 -0.99 10.98 2.73
C ARG A 428 -1.15 12.36 3.37
N SER A 429 -0.70 12.54 4.61
CA SER A 429 -0.86 13.77 5.37
C SER A 429 0.35 14.08 6.27
N PRO A 430 0.51 15.35 6.72
CA PRO A 430 1.48 15.73 7.75
C PRO A 430 1.37 14.92 9.04
N ALA A 431 0.15 14.59 9.48
CA ALA A 431 -0.08 13.83 10.69
C ALA A 431 0.45 12.40 10.54
N ASP A 432 0.08 11.74 9.44
CA ASP A 432 0.49 10.35 9.16
C ASP A 432 2.01 10.22 9.06
N VAL A 433 2.69 11.18 8.42
CA VAL A 433 4.16 11.10 8.25
C VAL A 433 4.90 11.36 9.56
N VAL A 434 4.45 12.31 10.39
CA VAL A 434 5.10 12.56 11.69
C VAL A 434 4.83 11.41 12.65
N GLU A 435 3.62 10.85 12.67
CA GLU A 435 3.33 9.63 13.41
C GLU A 435 4.23 8.48 12.98
N GLY A 436 4.36 8.24 11.66
CA GLY A 436 5.26 7.22 11.12
C GLY A 436 6.72 7.42 11.54
N TRP A 437 7.23 8.65 11.53
CA TRP A 437 8.57 8.94 12.05
C TRP A 437 8.71 8.77 13.56
N MET A 438 7.69 9.08 14.35
CA MET A 438 7.74 8.91 15.82
C MET A 438 7.65 7.45 16.28
N ASN A 439 7.02 6.61 15.44
CA ASN A 439 6.92 5.17 15.66
C ASN A 439 8.22 4.44 15.24
N SER A 440 9.01 5.00 14.31
CA SER A 440 10.34 4.49 13.97
C SER A 440 11.41 4.98 14.96
N PRO A 441 12.12 4.09 15.69
CA PRO A 441 13.14 4.51 16.66
C PRO A 441 14.26 5.39 16.07
N GLY A 442 14.70 5.10 14.84
CA GLY A 442 15.75 5.86 14.16
C GLY A 442 15.29 7.27 13.80
N HIS A 443 14.10 7.41 13.20
CA HIS A 443 13.54 8.71 12.84
C HIS A 443 13.18 9.54 14.09
N ARG A 444 12.61 8.89 15.11
CA ARG A 444 12.33 9.50 16.41
C ARG A 444 13.59 10.03 17.08
N ALA A 445 14.70 9.29 17.01
CA ALA A 445 15.98 9.72 17.59
C ALA A 445 16.48 11.02 16.94
N ASN A 446 16.26 11.22 15.64
CA ASN A 446 16.55 12.49 14.97
C ASN A 446 15.61 13.61 15.44
N ILE A 447 14.29 13.38 15.46
CA ILE A 447 13.28 14.37 15.91
C ILE A 447 13.56 14.85 17.33
N LEU A 448 13.91 13.93 18.23
CA LEU A 448 14.16 14.19 19.64
C LEU A 448 15.63 14.47 19.97
N LYS A 449 16.50 14.66 18.98
CA LYS A 449 17.90 14.99 19.24
C LYS A 449 17.99 16.41 19.82
N PRO A 450 18.52 16.60 21.05
CA PRO A 450 18.56 17.93 21.68
C PRO A 450 19.46 18.93 20.93
N GLY A 451 20.50 18.42 20.27
CA GLY A 451 21.46 19.26 19.54
C GLY A 451 20.90 19.88 18.26
N PHE A 452 19.82 19.35 17.68
CA PHE A 452 19.21 19.97 16.51
C PHE A 452 18.36 21.18 16.93
N THR A 453 18.56 22.26 16.19
CA THR A 453 17.93 23.57 16.42
C THR A 453 17.13 24.04 15.21
N HIS A 454 17.39 23.47 14.04
CA HIS A 454 16.77 23.89 12.78
C HIS A 454 16.18 22.70 12.01
N ILE A 455 15.17 22.97 11.19
CA ILE A 455 14.46 21.99 10.38
C ILE A 455 14.13 22.55 8.98
N GLY A 456 14.16 21.69 7.97
CA GLY A 456 13.61 21.93 6.65
C GLY A 456 12.76 20.75 6.19
N ILE A 457 11.62 21.03 5.57
CA ILE A 457 10.66 20.02 5.11
C ILE A 457 10.55 20.08 3.59
N GLY A 458 10.65 18.92 2.94
CA GLY A 458 10.40 18.75 1.52
C GLY A 458 9.43 17.61 1.29
N PHE A 459 8.62 17.73 0.23
CA PHE A 459 7.75 16.64 -0.18
C PHE A 459 7.33 16.75 -1.65
N ALA A 460 7.09 15.62 -2.30
CA ALA A 460 6.72 15.56 -3.70
C ALA A 460 5.81 14.37 -3.98
N GLY A 461 4.71 14.62 -4.70
CA GLY A 461 3.79 13.58 -5.17
C GLY A 461 4.10 13.10 -6.58
N GLY A 462 3.48 12.00 -6.99
CA GLY A 462 3.49 11.52 -8.37
C GLY A 462 4.47 10.39 -8.67
N GLY A 463 5.19 9.89 -7.65
CA GLY A 463 5.99 8.66 -7.78
C GLY A 463 5.15 7.39 -7.56
N ARG A 464 5.75 6.22 -7.79
CA ARG A 464 5.05 4.91 -7.64
C ARG A 464 4.50 4.66 -6.24
N ALA A 465 5.13 5.24 -5.22
CA ALA A 465 4.70 5.17 -3.82
C ALA A 465 3.79 6.35 -3.41
N GLY A 466 3.26 7.12 -4.37
CA GLY A 466 2.42 8.29 -4.10
C GLY A 466 3.25 9.51 -3.69
N MET A 467 3.26 9.83 -2.40
CA MET A 467 3.95 10.99 -1.83
C MET A 467 5.29 10.58 -1.24
N TYR A 468 6.31 11.42 -1.45
CA TYR A 468 7.65 11.29 -0.87
C TYR A 468 7.87 12.48 0.06
N TRP A 469 8.49 12.23 1.21
CA TRP A 469 8.74 13.20 2.26
C TRP A 469 10.21 13.20 2.65
N THR A 470 10.74 14.37 2.99
CA THR A 470 12.09 14.55 3.54
C THR A 470 12.02 15.57 4.66
N GLN A 471 12.60 15.23 5.81
CA GLN A 471 12.77 16.09 6.96
C GLN A 471 14.27 16.18 7.25
N LEU A 472 14.83 17.38 7.08
CA LEU A 472 16.25 17.66 7.24
C LEU A 472 16.47 18.51 8.50
N PHE A 473 17.39 18.10 9.36
CA PHE A 473 17.70 18.77 10.61
C PHE A 473 19.07 19.43 10.56
N GLY A 474 19.24 20.53 11.30
CA GLY A 474 20.50 21.28 11.38
C GLY A 474 20.86 21.74 12.78
N ALA A 475 22.17 21.83 13.05
CA ALA A 475 22.76 22.48 14.23
C ALA A 475 23.93 23.38 13.81
#